data_AF-A0A9K3M3Y4-F1
#
_entry.id   AF-A0A9K3M3Y4-F1
#
_cell.length_a   1.000
_cell.length_b   1.000
_cell.length_c   1.000
_cell.angle_alpha   90.00
_cell.angle_beta   90.00
_cell.angle_gamma   90.00
#
_symmetry.space_group_name_H-M   'P 1'
#
loop_
_entity.id
_entity.type
_entity.pdbx_description
1 polymer ?
#
loop_
_entity_poly.entity_id
_entity_poly.type
_entity_poly.pdbx_seq_one_letter_code
_entity_poly.pdbx_strand_id
1 'polypeptide(L)'
;MRHGSRKKHKKSCPINPSVRRIPGIVVLAVALVHLYFNGVLLREAANTGNNDSAAAIINAADPNTKTPLLQNMKQTITTTSTNSNVASQNHSTNINAASASLVEEKQSRVRAQYGINSTHMAMDGAWVVGVSKMLGCPDVDNNGIISDDPNAYNYIPNNETWNALYRAYHSTVDPNNEILTATEYQNSWKVPIEVKFQRPEGRGVYAKEFIPKGTLVWSSTTRNTATFLTSHDHREFIEYLIEDPKTRHLACDVRMWIDVMSSSKGETYYICETFDEAVLLNTVWDDDDSDLINIEPQPMNISADDPDYDENDCYGNDHYFTVRDIQAGEQFRIDYGMGWDDDKERWEALGLKFPRGRVVVTDDDAVDDDAVDDVE
;
A
#
# COMPACT_ATOMS: atom_id res chain seq x y z
N MET A 1 61.83 -33.61 -3.19
CA MET A 1 61.65 -32.35 -3.95
C MET A 1 61.69 -31.20 -2.95
N ARG A 2 62.54 -30.19 -3.19
CA ARG A 2 62.87 -29.10 -2.24
C ARG A 2 61.77 -28.04 -2.21
N HIS A 3 61.25 -27.72 -1.03
CA HIS A 3 60.43 -26.52 -0.80
C HIS A 3 61.33 -25.30 -0.56
N GLY A 4 61.25 -24.32 -1.48
CA GLY A 4 61.92 -23.03 -1.38
C GLY A 4 61.04 -22.00 -0.68
N SER A 5 61.51 -21.51 0.47
CA SER A 5 60.90 -20.44 1.27
C SER A 5 61.23 -19.07 0.66
N ARG A 6 60.20 -18.28 0.29
CA ARG A 6 60.33 -16.88 -0.15
C ARG A 6 60.13 -15.93 1.03
N LYS A 7 61.21 -15.25 1.44
CA LYS A 7 61.17 -14.11 2.37
C LYS A 7 60.63 -12.86 1.65
N LYS A 8 59.61 -12.21 2.21
CA LYS A 8 59.13 -10.88 1.78
C LYS A 8 59.83 -9.79 2.60
N HIS A 9 60.47 -8.83 1.93
CA HIS A 9 61.05 -7.63 2.53
C HIS A 9 59.94 -6.62 2.88
N LYS A 10 59.91 -6.16 4.14
CA LYS A 10 59.16 -4.96 4.56
C LYS A 10 59.97 -3.72 4.16
N LYS A 11 59.40 -2.84 3.35
CA LYS A 11 59.91 -1.48 3.11
C LYS A 11 59.24 -0.54 4.12
N SER A 12 60.04 0.17 4.91
CA SER A 12 59.61 1.29 5.74
C SER A 12 59.60 2.59 4.93
N CYS A 13 58.54 3.39 5.06
CA CYS A 13 58.48 4.76 4.54
C CYS A 13 59.14 5.72 5.54
N PRO A 14 59.88 6.75 5.07
CA PRO A 14 60.40 7.79 5.95
C PRO A 14 59.31 8.83 6.26
N ILE A 15 59.15 9.15 7.54
CA ILE A 15 58.32 10.25 8.02
C ILE A 15 59.12 11.55 7.86
N ASN A 16 58.54 12.53 7.18
CA ASN A 16 59.10 13.87 6.97
C ASN A 16 58.49 14.85 8.00
N PRO A 17 59.25 15.48 8.90
CA PRO A 17 58.71 16.41 9.87
C PRO A 17 58.74 17.84 9.31
N SER A 18 57.62 18.28 8.75
CA SER A 18 57.41 19.70 8.46
C SER A 18 56.00 20.12 8.86
N VAL A 19 55.84 20.42 10.15
CA VAL A 19 54.65 21.07 10.72
C VAL A 19 54.63 22.53 10.25
N ARG A 20 53.78 22.84 9.26
CA ARG A 20 53.45 24.22 8.90
C ARG A 20 52.26 24.71 9.73
N ARG A 21 52.39 25.93 10.27
CA ARG A 21 51.31 26.66 10.96
C ARG A 21 50.10 26.81 10.02
N ILE A 22 48.93 26.41 10.49
CA ILE A 22 47.66 26.63 9.81
C ILE A 22 47.34 28.13 9.87
N PRO A 23 47.09 28.83 8.74
CA PRO A 23 46.73 30.24 8.76
C PRO A 23 45.34 30.43 9.38
N GLY A 24 45.16 31.47 10.19
CA GLY A 24 43.94 31.76 10.95
C GLY A 24 42.65 31.88 10.12
N ILE A 25 42.77 32.01 8.80
CA ILE A 25 41.64 31.99 7.84
C ILE A 25 40.96 30.62 7.80
N VAL A 26 41.70 29.51 7.95
CA VAL A 26 41.12 28.15 7.95
C VAL A 26 40.33 27.91 9.24
N VAL A 27 40.79 28.44 10.37
CA VAL A 27 40.08 28.34 11.66
C VAL A 27 38.76 29.13 11.61
N LEU A 28 38.77 30.32 10.99
CA LEU A 28 37.56 31.13 10.83
C LEU A 28 36.54 30.46 9.89
N ALA A 29 37.00 29.85 8.80
CA ALA A 29 36.13 29.14 7.86
C ALA A 29 35.48 27.91 8.50
N VAL A 30 36.22 27.13 9.29
CA VAL A 30 35.69 25.97 10.01
C VAL A 30 34.66 26.39 11.06
N ALA A 31 34.90 27.51 11.77
CA ALA A 31 33.96 28.05 12.74
C ALA A 31 32.65 28.56 12.09
N LEU A 32 32.74 29.21 10.94
CA LEU A 32 31.56 29.68 10.20
C LEU A 32 30.74 28.53 9.61
N VAL A 33 31.39 27.47 9.12
CA VAL A 33 30.70 26.24 8.67
C VAL A 33 29.98 25.56 9.84
N HIS A 34 30.60 25.47 11.02
CA HIS A 34 29.94 24.91 12.20
C HIS A 34 28.74 25.74 12.65
N LEU A 35 28.83 27.07 12.64
CA LEU A 35 27.70 27.95 13.00
C LEU A 35 26.55 27.84 11.99
N TYR A 36 26.87 27.73 10.70
CA TYR A 36 25.87 27.54 9.65
C TYR A 36 25.13 26.21 9.79
N PHE A 37 25.86 25.10 9.97
CA PHE A 37 25.25 23.77 10.14
C PHE A 37 24.39 23.68 11.40
N ASN A 38 24.85 24.23 12.53
CA ASN A 38 24.06 24.25 13.76
C ASN A 38 22.80 25.12 13.62
N GLY A 39 22.86 26.21 12.84
CA GLY A 39 21.69 27.04 12.54
C GLY A 39 20.66 26.35 11.65
N VAL A 40 21.11 25.57 10.66
CA VAL A 40 20.22 24.79 9.79
C VAL A 40 19.52 23.68 10.58
N LEU A 41 20.27 22.91 11.38
CA LEU A 41 19.72 21.81 12.18
C LEU A 41 18.71 22.29 13.24
N LEU A 42 18.96 23.45 13.88
CA LEU A 42 18.01 24.04 14.82
C LEU A 42 16.74 24.55 14.13
N ARG A 43 16.83 25.05 12.90
CA ARG A 43 15.68 25.50 12.12
C ARG A 43 14.84 24.31 11.65
N GLU A 44 15.48 23.21 11.28
CA GLU A 44 14.83 21.98 10.84
C GLU A 44 14.12 21.28 12.01
N ALA A 45 14.77 21.19 13.18
CA ALA A 45 14.14 20.69 14.41
C ALA A 45 12.96 21.55 14.89
N ALA A 46 13.00 22.86 14.65
CA ALA A 46 11.88 23.75 14.97
C ALA A 46 10.69 23.58 14.03
N ASN A 47 10.92 23.19 12.76
CA ASN A 47 9.86 22.98 11.78
C ASN A 47 9.18 21.62 11.91
N THR A 48 9.85 20.61 12.46
CA THR A 48 9.30 19.25 12.65
C THR A 48 8.54 19.07 13.97
N GLY A 49 8.51 20.07 14.84
CA GLY A 49 7.86 20.00 16.15
C GLY A 49 8.54 19.05 17.15
N ASN A 50 9.70 18.47 16.80
CA ASN A 50 10.41 17.51 17.63
C ASN A 50 11.33 18.23 18.64
N ASN A 51 10.75 18.56 19.80
CA ASN A 51 11.42 19.28 20.88
C ASN A 51 12.62 18.53 21.48
N ASP A 52 12.65 17.19 21.37
CA ASP A 52 13.71 16.36 21.95
C ASP A 52 15.01 16.43 21.12
N SER A 53 14.88 16.57 19.80
CA SER A 53 16.04 16.74 18.90
C SER A 53 16.73 18.09 19.09
N ALA A 54 15.96 19.16 19.30
CA ALA A 54 16.52 20.48 19.59
C ALA A 54 17.26 20.51 20.94
N ALA A 55 16.75 19.81 21.95
CA ALA A 55 17.40 19.70 23.27
C ALA A 55 18.71 18.91 23.21
N ALA A 56 18.76 17.84 22.42
CA ALA A 56 19.97 17.03 22.22
C ALA A 56 21.10 17.83 21.53
N ILE A 57 20.77 18.63 20.50
CA ILE A 57 21.74 19.49 19.80
C ILE A 57 22.32 20.57 20.74
N ILE A 58 21.49 21.17 21.59
CA ILE A 58 21.92 22.18 22.56
C ILE A 58 22.82 21.57 23.65
N ASN A 59 22.57 20.32 24.05
CA ASN A 59 23.36 19.63 25.08
C ASN A 59 24.68 19.04 24.54
N ALA A 60 24.82 18.87 23.22
CA ALA A 60 26.06 18.44 22.57
C ALA A 60 27.08 19.57 22.36
N ALA A 61 26.69 20.84 22.57
CA ALA A 61 27.60 21.98 22.46
C ALA A 61 28.57 22.07 23.66
N ASP A 62 29.84 22.40 23.40
CA ASP A 62 30.93 22.46 24.38
C ASP A 62 30.55 23.22 25.66
N PRO A 63 30.63 22.59 26.85
CA PRO A 63 30.22 23.18 28.13
C PRO A 63 30.98 24.45 28.53
N ASN A 64 32.08 24.79 27.83
CA ASN A 64 32.86 25.99 28.09
C ASN A 64 32.35 27.26 27.37
N THR A 65 31.36 27.14 26.48
CA THR A 65 30.74 28.29 25.79
C THR A 65 29.42 28.71 26.43
N LYS A 66 29.45 29.05 27.73
CA LYS A 66 28.29 29.63 28.43
C LYS A 66 28.22 31.14 28.19
N THR A 67 27.71 31.54 27.02
CA THR A 67 27.28 32.92 26.80
C THR A 67 25.85 33.15 27.31
N PRO A 68 25.52 34.36 27.79
CA PRO A 68 24.17 34.74 28.24
C PRO A 68 23.05 34.46 27.21
N LEU A 69 23.42 34.41 25.93
CA LEU A 69 22.52 34.08 24.82
C LEU A 69 21.91 32.68 24.95
N LEU A 70 22.71 31.69 25.37
CA LEU A 70 22.27 30.29 25.47
C LEU A 70 21.28 30.08 26.63
N GLN A 71 21.42 30.84 27.72
CA GLN A 71 20.47 30.80 28.84
C GLN A 71 19.13 31.46 28.47
N ASN A 72 19.16 32.60 27.76
CA ASN A 72 17.93 33.24 27.28
C ASN A 72 17.20 32.39 26.23
N MET A 73 17.94 31.66 25.38
CA MET A 73 17.33 30.72 24.43
C MET A 73 16.67 29.53 25.13
N LYS A 74 17.32 28.93 26.16
CA LYS A 74 16.71 27.85 26.95
C LYS A 74 15.40 28.31 27.61
N GLN A 75 15.38 29.50 28.20
CA GLN A 75 14.20 30.03 28.87
C GLN A 75 13.06 30.38 27.89
N THR A 76 13.40 30.87 26.70
CA THR A 76 12.42 31.13 25.63
C THR A 76 11.83 29.83 25.10
N ILE A 77 12.64 28.80 24.86
CA ILE A 77 12.19 27.48 24.37
C ILE A 77 11.27 26.79 25.38
N THR A 78 11.58 26.82 26.69
CA THR A 78 10.70 26.24 27.72
C THR A 78 9.34 26.95 27.80
N THR A 79 9.33 28.28 27.64
CA THR A 79 8.09 29.07 27.68
C THR A 79 7.24 28.86 26.42
N THR A 80 7.88 28.72 25.25
CA THR A 80 7.20 28.40 23.99
C THR A 80 6.67 26.95 24.00
N SER A 81 7.45 25.96 24.46
CA SER A 81 7.02 24.54 24.50
C SER A 81 5.79 24.31 25.38
N THR A 82 5.73 24.95 26.56
CA THR A 82 4.57 24.80 27.46
C THR A 82 3.29 25.40 26.87
N ASN A 83 3.40 26.54 26.16
CA ASN A 83 2.25 27.16 25.50
C ASN A 83 1.84 26.44 24.20
N SER A 84 2.81 25.90 23.45
CA SER A 84 2.58 25.14 22.22
C SER A 84 1.93 23.78 22.48
N ASN A 85 2.26 23.10 23.58
CA ASN A 85 1.66 21.81 23.90
C ASN A 85 0.18 21.95 24.31
N VAL A 86 -0.17 23.01 25.03
CA VAL A 86 -1.58 23.29 25.41
C VAL A 86 -2.39 23.77 24.20
N ALA A 87 -1.79 24.58 23.31
CA ALA A 87 -2.44 25.01 22.07
C ALA A 87 -2.61 23.84 21.08
N SER A 88 -1.60 22.97 20.94
CA SER A 88 -1.63 21.81 20.04
C SER A 88 -2.65 20.75 20.48
N GLN A 89 -2.72 20.43 21.79
CA GLN A 89 -3.73 19.49 22.31
C GLN A 89 -5.16 20.01 22.12
N ASN A 90 -5.40 21.31 22.36
CA ASN A 90 -6.71 21.93 22.14
C ASN A 90 -7.06 22.10 20.65
N HIS A 91 -6.06 22.23 19.76
CA HIS A 91 -6.29 22.32 18.33
C HIS A 91 -6.58 20.94 17.73
N SER A 92 -5.84 19.90 18.13
CA SER A 92 -6.04 18.52 17.68
C SER A 92 -7.42 17.96 18.09
N THR A 93 -7.87 18.18 19.33
CA THR A 93 -9.20 17.74 19.77
C THR A 93 -10.35 18.44 19.03
N ASN A 94 -10.20 19.71 18.69
CA ASN A 94 -11.22 20.44 17.92
C ASN A 94 -11.24 20.06 16.43
N ILE A 95 -10.08 19.72 15.84
CA ILE A 95 -10.01 19.20 14.46
C ILE A 95 -10.70 17.84 14.38
N ASN A 96 -10.44 16.94 15.34
CA ASN A 96 -11.03 15.60 15.35
C ASN A 96 -12.56 15.61 15.55
N ALA A 97 -13.08 16.54 16.35
CA ALA A 97 -14.53 16.70 16.51
C ALA A 97 -15.20 17.28 15.26
N ALA A 98 -14.54 18.22 14.58
CA ALA A 98 -15.05 18.82 13.36
C ALA A 98 -15.00 17.85 12.17
N SER A 99 -13.96 17.03 12.06
CA SER A 99 -13.88 15.98 11.04
C SER A 99 -14.92 14.89 11.27
N ALA A 100 -15.10 14.42 12.51
CA ALA A 100 -16.14 13.43 12.84
C ALA A 100 -17.56 13.94 12.52
N SER A 101 -17.87 15.20 12.86
CA SER A 101 -19.17 15.81 12.52
C SER A 101 -19.38 15.93 11.01
N LEU A 102 -18.32 16.18 10.24
CA LEU A 102 -18.40 16.31 8.79
C LEU A 102 -18.58 14.93 8.12
N VAL A 103 -17.91 13.90 8.63
CA VAL A 103 -18.08 12.50 8.19
C VAL A 103 -19.51 12.05 8.44
N GLU A 104 -20.05 12.29 9.63
CA GLU A 104 -21.42 11.90 9.97
C GLU A 104 -22.48 12.65 9.14
N GLU A 105 -22.28 13.95 8.88
CA GLU A 105 -23.13 14.73 7.98
C GLU A 105 -23.11 14.16 6.55
N LYS A 106 -21.92 13.86 6.01
CA LYS A 106 -21.74 13.27 4.67
C LYS A 106 -22.41 11.90 4.55
N GLN A 107 -22.16 11.00 5.51
CA GLN A 107 -22.80 9.70 5.58
C GLN A 107 -24.33 9.82 5.66
N SER A 108 -24.86 10.82 6.38
CA SER A 108 -26.30 11.08 6.43
C SER A 108 -26.88 11.50 5.08
N ARG A 109 -26.12 12.27 4.29
CA ARG A 109 -26.54 12.75 2.95
C ARG A 109 -26.56 11.62 1.93
N VAL A 110 -25.54 10.75 1.95
CA VAL A 110 -25.52 9.53 1.12
C VAL A 110 -26.71 8.64 1.49
N ARG A 111 -26.91 8.38 2.79
CA ARG A 111 -28.06 7.62 3.29
C ARG A 111 -29.40 8.18 2.81
N ALA A 112 -29.59 9.50 2.90
CA ALA A 112 -30.80 10.18 2.48
C ALA A 112 -31.00 10.19 0.96
N GLN A 113 -29.94 10.39 0.19
CA GLN A 113 -29.99 10.45 -1.27
C GLN A 113 -30.38 9.10 -1.90
N TYR A 114 -30.00 7.99 -1.26
CA TYR A 114 -30.19 6.65 -1.81
C TYR A 114 -31.21 5.79 -1.02
N GLY A 115 -31.92 6.37 -0.06
CA GLY A 115 -32.99 5.69 0.68
C GLY A 115 -32.50 4.57 1.61
N ILE A 116 -31.28 4.70 2.16
CA ILE A 116 -30.66 3.69 3.01
C ILE A 116 -31.05 3.95 4.48
N ASN A 117 -31.91 3.11 5.04
CA ASN A 117 -32.58 3.35 6.34
C ASN A 117 -31.95 2.63 7.56
N SER A 118 -30.78 1.97 7.42
CA SER A 118 -30.19 1.14 8.49
C SER A 118 -28.81 1.64 8.93
N THR A 119 -28.62 1.79 10.25
CA THR A 119 -27.32 1.95 10.93
C THR A 119 -26.57 0.62 11.12
N HIS A 120 -27.21 -0.51 10.81
CA HIS A 120 -26.58 -1.82 10.73
C HIS A 120 -26.40 -2.18 9.26
N MET A 121 -25.28 -1.77 8.69
CA MET A 121 -24.74 -2.48 7.55
C MET A 121 -23.85 -3.59 8.12
N ALA A 122 -24.39 -4.77 8.39
CA ALA A 122 -23.56 -5.96 8.19
C ALA A 122 -23.30 -6.01 6.68
N MET A 123 -22.14 -6.46 6.20
CA MET A 123 -21.96 -6.69 4.76
C MET A 123 -22.64 -8.00 4.41
N ASP A 124 -23.95 -8.02 4.66
CA ASP A 124 -24.82 -8.93 3.97
C ASP A 124 -24.55 -8.68 2.48
N GLY A 125 -24.58 -9.71 1.64
CA GLY A 125 -24.36 -9.57 0.20
C GLY A 125 -25.23 -8.52 -0.48
N ALA A 126 -26.28 -8.08 0.21
CA ALA A 126 -27.08 -6.92 -0.11
C ALA A 126 -26.29 -5.60 -0.19
N TRP A 127 -25.22 -5.40 0.58
CA TRP A 127 -24.36 -4.21 0.47
C TRP A 127 -23.51 -4.26 -0.79
N VAL A 128 -22.79 -5.36 -1.05
CA VAL A 128 -21.96 -5.48 -2.27
C VAL A 128 -22.85 -5.39 -3.52
N VAL A 129 -23.96 -6.13 -3.57
CA VAL A 129 -24.91 -6.07 -4.69
C VAL A 129 -25.61 -4.71 -4.74
N GLY A 130 -25.97 -4.14 -3.58
CA GLY A 130 -26.64 -2.84 -3.48
C GLY A 130 -25.77 -1.69 -3.92
N VAL A 131 -24.51 -1.65 -3.51
CA VAL A 131 -23.50 -0.69 -3.96
C VAL A 131 -23.21 -0.89 -5.43
N SER A 132 -23.00 -2.12 -5.91
CA SER A 132 -22.77 -2.39 -7.33
C SER A 132 -23.92 -1.88 -8.20
N LYS A 133 -25.16 -2.16 -7.77
CA LYS A 133 -26.37 -1.71 -8.45
C LYS A 133 -26.56 -0.19 -8.36
N MET A 134 -26.27 0.40 -7.20
CA MET A 134 -26.33 1.84 -6.97
C MET A 134 -25.32 2.59 -7.84
N LEU A 135 -24.12 2.02 -8.01
CA LEU A 135 -23.06 2.60 -8.83
C LEU A 135 -23.23 2.31 -10.32
N GLY A 136 -24.12 1.37 -10.67
CA GLY A 136 -24.22 0.88 -12.04
C GLY A 136 -22.90 0.24 -12.49
N CYS A 137 -22.25 -0.50 -11.58
CA CYS A 137 -20.98 -1.16 -11.89
C CYS A 137 -21.19 -2.13 -13.07
N PRO A 138 -20.34 -2.05 -14.10
CA PRO A 138 -20.53 -2.82 -15.33
C PRO A 138 -20.42 -4.34 -15.15
N ASP A 139 -19.79 -4.82 -14.08
CA ASP A 139 -19.63 -6.26 -13.81
C ASP A 139 -20.90 -6.99 -13.39
N VAL A 140 -21.99 -6.26 -13.13
CA VAL A 140 -23.22 -6.86 -12.61
C VAL A 140 -24.40 -6.31 -13.40
N ASP A 141 -24.70 -6.91 -14.56
CA ASP A 141 -26.06 -6.81 -15.05
C ASP A 141 -27.03 -7.44 -14.04
N ASN A 142 -28.35 -7.26 -14.18
CA ASN A 142 -29.31 -7.80 -13.21
C ASN A 142 -29.27 -9.34 -13.09
N ASN A 143 -28.52 -10.02 -13.97
CA ASN A 143 -28.34 -11.47 -14.01
C ASN A 143 -26.94 -11.91 -13.56
N GLY A 144 -26.05 -10.98 -13.17
CA GLY A 144 -24.67 -11.28 -12.77
C GLY A 144 -23.73 -11.58 -13.95
N ILE A 145 -24.10 -11.19 -15.17
CA ILE A 145 -23.27 -11.34 -16.37
C ILE A 145 -22.36 -10.11 -16.48
N ILE A 146 -21.05 -10.37 -16.62
CA ILE A 146 -20.02 -9.35 -16.86
C ILE A 146 -20.39 -8.61 -18.15
N SER A 147 -20.52 -7.29 -18.09
CA SER A 147 -20.82 -6.47 -19.27
C SER A 147 -19.89 -6.81 -20.44
N ASP A 148 -20.48 -7.00 -21.61
CA ASP A 148 -19.79 -7.25 -22.87
C ASP A 148 -19.01 -6.03 -23.40
N ASP A 149 -19.18 -4.84 -22.80
CA ASP A 149 -18.54 -3.62 -23.28
C ASP A 149 -17.06 -3.55 -22.83
N PRO A 150 -16.08 -3.70 -23.75
CA PRO A 150 -14.66 -3.58 -23.41
C PRO A 150 -14.28 -2.17 -22.93
N ASN A 151 -15.11 -1.15 -23.20
CA ASN A 151 -14.88 0.22 -22.74
C ASN A 151 -15.42 0.46 -21.32
N ALA A 152 -16.19 -0.47 -20.76
CA ALA A 152 -16.69 -0.34 -19.41
C ALA A 152 -15.58 -0.49 -18.34
N TYR A 153 -14.43 -1.04 -18.73
CA TYR A 153 -13.30 -1.37 -17.85
C TYR A 153 -12.03 -0.60 -18.21
N ASN A 154 -12.14 0.69 -18.43
CA ASN A 154 -11.01 1.51 -18.91
C ASN A 154 -9.99 1.89 -17.82
N TYR A 155 -10.20 1.50 -16.56
CA TYR A 155 -9.28 1.91 -15.50
C TYR A 155 -8.12 0.93 -15.36
N ILE A 156 -6.94 1.49 -15.62
CA ILE A 156 -5.63 0.89 -15.41
C ILE A 156 -4.99 1.71 -14.28
N PRO A 157 -4.59 1.08 -13.17
CA PRO A 157 -3.84 1.76 -12.12
C PRO A 157 -2.69 2.57 -12.70
N ASN A 158 -2.63 3.85 -12.34
CA ASN A 158 -1.63 4.80 -12.78
C ASN A 158 -1.49 5.90 -11.73
N ASN A 159 -0.63 6.91 -11.98
CA ASN A 159 -0.40 7.98 -11.01
C ASN A 159 -1.69 8.78 -10.66
N GLU A 160 -2.61 9.01 -11.60
CA GLU A 160 -3.86 9.72 -11.31
C GLU A 160 -4.79 8.91 -10.40
N THR A 161 -4.97 7.62 -10.71
CA THR A 161 -5.81 6.72 -9.90
C THR A 161 -5.18 6.48 -8.54
N TRP A 162 -3.88 6.25 -8.48
CA TRP A 162 -3.13 6.12 -7.23
C TRP A 162 -3.35 7.34 -6.34
N ASN A 163 -3.24 8.56 -6.89
CA ASN A 163 -3.47 9.77 -6.12
C ASN A 163 -4.92 9.88 -5.60
N ALA A 164 -5.91 9.35 -6.34
CA ALA A 164 -7.28 9.29 -5.88
C ALA A 164 -7.47 8.28 -4.72
N LEU A 165 -6.92 7.07 -4.88
CA LEU A 165 -6.97 6.00 -3.88
C LEU A 165 -6.21 6.41 -2.61
N TYR A 166 -5.00 6.95 -2.75
CA TYR A 166 -4.21 7.54 -1.68
C TYR A 166 -5.01 8.57 -0.88
N ARG A 167 -5.60 9.58 -1.55
CA ARG A 167 -6.39 10.60 -0.87
C ARG A 167 -7.61 10.02 -0.15
N ALA A 168 -8.29 9.06 -0.76
CA ALA A 168 -9.42 8.39 -0.13
C ALA A 168 -8.97 7.66 1.13
N TYR A 169 -7.90 6.87 1.05
CA TYR A 169 -7.34 6.09 2.16
C TYR A 169 -6.97 6.97 3.37
N HIS A 170 -6.17 8.02 3.15
CA HIS A 170 -5.78 8.95 4.23
C HIS A 170 -6.94 9.80 4.77
N SER A 171 -8.04 9.89 4.04
CA SER A 171 -9.23 10.62 4.53
C SER A 171 -10.10 9.76 5.45
N THR A 172 -9.92 8.43 5.44
CA THR A 172 -10.84 7.49 6.10
C THR A 172 -10.14 6.64 7.15
N VAL A 173 -8.86 6.30 6.97
CA VAL A 173 -8.10 5.55 7.98
C VAL A 173 -7.56 6.51 9.04
N ASP A 174 -7.69 6.13 10.31
CA ASP A 174 -7.07 6.88 11.42
C ASP A 174 -5.55 6.99 11.16
N PRO A 175 -4.96 8.19 11.21
CA PRO A 175 -3.51 8.37 11.01
C PRO A 175 -2.62 7.51 11.93
N ASN A 176 -3.13 7.04 13.08
CA ASN A 176 -2.41 6.14 13.99
C ASN A 176 -2.45 4.67 13.56
N ASN A 177 -3.37 4.32 12.66
CA ASN A 177 -3.58 2.98 12.10
C ASN A 177 -3.20 2.91 10.62
N GLU A 178 -2.54 3.96 10.12
CA GLU A 178 -2.18 4.10 8.72
C GLU A 178 -1.00 3.18 8.39
N ILE A 179 -1.26 2.19 7.55
CA ILE A 179 -0.25 1.24 7.05
C ILE A 179 -0.20 1.41 5.52
N LEU A 180 -0.07 2.66 5.08
CA LEU A 180 0.27 3.00 3.70
C LEU A 180 1.61 3.71 3.74
N THR A 181 2.55 3.20 2.96
CA THR A 181 3.96 3.52 3.15
C THR A 181 4.56 4.18 1.92
N ALA A 182 3.92 4.02 0.75
CA ALA A 182 4.17 4.85 -0.41
C ALA A 182 3.57 6.24 -0.22
N THR A 183 4.40 7.29 -0.34
CA THR A 183 3.94 8.70 -0.39
C THR A 183 3.77 9.22 -1.82
N GLU A 184 4.20 8.43 -2.81
CA GLU A 184 4.02 8.70 -4.23
C GLU A 184 3.85 7.37 -4.98
N TYR A 185 3.15 7.40 -6.13
CA TYR A 185 3.04 6.23 -6.99
C TYR A 185 4.42 5.80 -7.47
N GLN A 186 4.75 4.54 -7.24
CA GLN A 186 5.99 3.94 -7.70
C GLN A 186 5.69 2.72 -8.57
N ASN A 187 6.45 2.50 -9.64
CA ASN A 187 6.22 1.30 -10.44
C ASN A 187 6.81 0.06 -9.74
N SER A 188 5.93 -0.81 -9.24
CA SER A 188 6.31 -2.11 -8.67
C SER A 188 6.84 -3.09 -9.71
N TRP A 189 6.43 -2.95 -10.97
CA TRP A 189 6.86 -3.82 -12.06
C TRP A 189 8.31 -3.55 -12.46
N LYS A 190 9.10 -4.62 -12.54
CA LYS A 190 10.53 -4.60 -12.90
C LYS A 190 10.79 -5.00 -14.35
N VAL A 191 9.72 -5.31 -15.07
CA VAL A 191 9.71 -5.66 -16.50
C VAL A 191 8.67 -4.81 -17.24
N PRO A 192 8.83 -4.57 -18.55
CA PRO A 192 7.82 -3.87 -19.35
C PRO A 192 6.52 -4.66 -19.45
N ILE A 193 5.43 -4.06 -18.97
CA ILE A 193 4.08 -4.63 -18.99
C ILE A 193 3.12 -3.79 -19.83
N GLU A 194 2.02 -4.43 -20.25
CA GLU A 194 0.83 -3.76 -20.74
C GLU A 194 -0.42 -4.42 -20.15
N VAL A 195 -1.45 -3.62 -19.88
CA VAL A 195 -2.76 -4.15 -19.49
C VAL A 195 -3.63 -4.29 -20.72
N LYS A 196 -4.24 -5.46 -20.89
CA LYS A 196 -5.20 -5.73 -21.98
C LYS A 196 -6.47 -6.30 -21.41
N PHE A 197 -7.54 -6.17 -22.19
CA PHE A 197 -8.78 -6.91 -21.98
C PHE A 197 -8.80 -8.11 -22.93
N GLN A 198 -9.02 -9.31 -22.40
CA GLN A 198 -9.17 -10.54 -23.16
C GLN A 198 -10.39 -11.32 -22.64
N ARG A 199 -11.26 -11.74 -23.56
CA ARG A 199 -12.39 -12.59 -23.20
C ARG A 199 -11.93 -14.05 -23.07
N PRO A 200 -12.52 -14.82 -22.14
CA PRO A 200 -13.57 -14.45 -21.16
C PRO A 200 -13.02 -13.87 -19.84
N GLU A 201 -11.72 -13.67 -19.74
CA GLU A 201 -10.99 -13.49 -18.47
C GLU A 201 -11.06 -12.06 -17.92
N GLY A 202 -11.38 -11.09 -18.76
CA GLY A 202 -11.46 -9.68 -18.38
C GLY A 202 -10.13 -8.96 -18.59
N ARG A 203 -9.77 -8.10 -17.64
CA ARG A 203 -8.47 -7.40 -17.66
C ARG A 203 -7.35 -8.35 -17.23
N GLY A 204 -6.16 -8.12 -17.75
CA GLY A 204 -4.98 -8.89 -17.43
C GLY A 204 -3.71 -8.09 -17.65
N VAL A 205 -2.64 -8.45 -16.93
CA VAL A 205 -1.29 -7.91 -17.17
C VAL A 205 -0.53 -8.82 -18.12
N TYR A 206 0.09 -8.24 -19.15
CA TYR A 206 0.81 -8.97 -20.19
C TYR A 206 2.24 -8.47 -20.34
N ALA A 207 3.16 -9.38 -20.67
CA ALA A 207 4.55 -9.07 -20.95
C ALA A 207 4.66 -8.35 -22.31
N LYS A 208 5.37 -7.23 -22.39
CA LYS A 208 5.62 -6.57 -23.69
C LYS A 208 6.81 -7.15 -24.44
N GLU A 209 7.63 -7.94 -23.75
CA GLU A 209 8.85 -8.55 -24.28
C GLU A 209 9.06 -9.95 -23.68
N PHE A 210 10.03 -10.68 -24.20
CA PHE A 210 10.43 -11.98 -23.65
C PHE A 210 11.09 -11.80 -22.27
N ILE A 211 10.68 -12.60 -21.29
CA ILE A 211 11.21 -12.56 -19.93
C ILE A 211 11.75 -13.96 -19.56
N PRO A 212 13.06 -14.09 -19.25
CA PRO A 212 13.63 -15.37 -18.83
C PRO A 212 13.05 -15.88 -17.51
N LYS A 213 13.03 -17.20 -17.31
CA LYS A 213 12.76 -17.86 -16.02
C LYS A 213 13.64 -17.30 -14.90
N GLY A 214 13.07 -17.16 -13.71
CA GLY A 214 13.74 -16.67 -12.50
C GLY A 214 13.91 -15.16 -12.45
N THR A 215 13.25 -14.41 -13.34
CA THR A 215 13.29 -12.95 -13.37
C THR A 215 12.31 -12.39 -12.34
N LEU A 216 12.77 -11.43 -11.53
CA LEU A 216 11.88 -10.61 -10.68
C LEU A 216 11.02 -9.73 -11.58
N VAL A 217 9.69 -9.88 -11.54
CA VAL A 217 8.76 -9.12 -12.39
C VAL A 217 7.96 -8.09 -11.64
N TRP A 218 7.63 -8.34 -10.37
CA TRP A 218 6.91 -7.40 -9.50
C TRP A 218 7.48 -7.48 -8.09
N SER A 219 7.48 -6.36 -7.38
CA SER A 219 8.00 -6.27 -6.02
C SER A 219 7.11 -5.37 -5.17
N SER A 220 6.64 -5.89 -4.04
CA SER A 220 5.85 -5.15 -3.05
C SER A 220 6.65 -4.04 -2.35
N THR A 221 7.98 -3.96 -2.54
CA THR A 221 8.83 -2.96 -1.86
C THR A 221 8.45 -1.51 -2.11
N THR A 222 7.73 -1.24 -3.18
CA THR A 222 7.26 0.11 -3.48
C THR A 222 6.02 0.49 -2.69
N ARG A 223 5.37 -0.51 -2.08
CA ARG A 223 4.27 -0.43 -1.11
C ARG A 223 3.09 0.45 -1.55
N ASN A 224 2.67 0.31 -2.81
CA ASN A 224 1.39 0.83 -3.29
C ASN A 224 0.22 -0.02 -2.78
N THR A 225 0.15 -0.27 -1.48
CA THR A 225 -0.80 -1.22 -0.89
C THR A 225 -1.43 -0.58 0.33
N ALA A 226 -2.74 -0.68 0.45
CA ALA A 226 -3.51 -0.17 1.57
C ALA A 226 -3.98 -1.32 2.46
N THR A 227 -3.73 -1.21 3.76
CA THR A 227 -4.29 -2.09 4.79
C THR A 227 -5.46 -1.40 5.49
N PHE A 228 -6.59 -2.09 5.61
CA PHE A 228 -7.72 -1.69 6.44
C PHE A 228 -7.91 -2.70 7.56
N LEU A 229 -7.67 -2.26 8.80
CA LEU A 229 -7.81 -3.12 9.99
C LEU A 229 -9.26 -3.47 10.32
N THR A 230 -10.21 -2.69 9.80
CA THR A 230 -11.64 -2.94 9.99
C THR A 230 -12.38 -2.83 8.65
N SER A 231 -13.48 -3.57 8.53
CA SER A 231 -14.37 -3.38 7.37
C SER A 231 -15.12 -2.07 7.39
N HIS A 232 -15.12 -1.33 8.50
CA HIS A 232 -15.70 0.00 8.57
C HIS A 232 -14.83 1.00 7.80
N ASP A 233 -13.52 1.00 8.05
CA ASP A 233 -12.57 1.90 7.38
C ASP A 233 -12.59 1.69 5.86
N HIS A 234 -12.60 0.42 5.43
CA HIS A 234 -12.71 0.08 4.01
C HIS A 234 -14.03 0.58 3.39
N ARG A 235 -15.15 0.56 4.12
CA ARG A 235 -16.41 1.10 3.59
C ARG A 235 -16.39 2.61 3.48
N GLU A 236 -15.87 3.32 4.48
CA GLU A 236 -15.73 4.76 4.39
C GLU A 236 -14.83 5.15 3.20
N PHE A 237 -13.79 4.37 2.95
CA PHE A 237 -12.93 4.50 1.78
C PHE A 237 -13.70 4.33 0.45
N ILE A 238 -14.51 3.27 0.33
CA ILE A 238 -15.38 3.09 -0.85
C ILE A 238 -16.40 4.24 -0.97
N GLU A 239 -17.05 4.64 0.12
CA GLU A 239 -18.01 5.75 0.13
C GLU A 239 -17.37 7.06 -0.33
N TYR A 240 -16.14 7.34 0.11
CA TYR A 240 -15.36 8.49 -0.33
C TYR A 240 -15.16 8.47 -1.86
N LEU A 241 -14.79 7.33 -2.44
CA LEU A 241 -14.61 7.19 -3.89
C LEU A 241 -15.93 7.39 -4.67
N ILE A 242 -17.07 7.00 -4.08
CA ILE A 242 -18.41 7.13 -4.68
C ILE A 242 -18.88 8.60 -4.72
N GLU A 243 -18.54 9.37 -3.69
CA GLU A 243 -18.92 10.79 -3.56
C GLU A 243 -18.35 11.65 -4.69
N ASP A 244 -17.12 11.38 -5.13
CA ASP A 244 -16.49 12.10 -6.24
C ASP A 244 -16.86 11.47 -7.60
N PRO A 245 -17.57 12.19 -8.50
CA PRO A 245 -17.90 11.70 -9.83
C PRO A 245 -16.69 11.26 -10.66
N LYS A 246 -15.50 11.82 -10.39
CA LYS A 246 -14.26 11.47 -11.10
C LYS A 246 -13.62 10.19 -10.63
N THR A 247 -14.02 9.65 -9.49
CA THR A 247 -13.46 8.40 -8.92
C THR A 247 -14.52 7.35 -8.69
N ARG A 248 -15.80 7.67 -8.94
CA ARG A 248 -16.93 6.75 -8.71
C ARG A 248 -16.77 5.39 -9.39
N HIS A 249 -16.20 5.34 -10.58
CA HIS A 249 -15.93 4.08 -11.28
C HIS A 249 -14.82 3.26 -10.59
N LEU A 250 -13.85 3.91 -9.92
CA LEU A 250 -12.80 3.22 -9.18
C LEU A 250 -13.42 2.43 -8.04
N ALA A 251 -14.47 2.96 -7.39
CA ALA A 251 -15.19 2.23 -6.35
C ALA A 251 -15.74 0.88 -6.83
N CYS A 252 -16.08 0.73 -8.11
CA CYS A 252 -16.50 -0.55 -8.68
C CYS A 252 -15.35 -1.54 -8.81
N ASP A 253 -14.20 -1.06 -9.27
CA ASP A 253 -12.98 -1.82 -9.52
C ASP A 253 -12.32 -2.26 -8.21
N VAL A 254 -12.05 -1.29 -7.34
CA VAL A 254 -11.43 -1.39 -6.01
C VAL A 254 -12.13 -2.45 -5.16
N ARG A 255 -13.47 -2.50 -5.18
CA ARG A 255 -14.22 -3.52 -4.42
C ARG A 255 -13.89 -4.96 -4.86
N MET A 256 -13.48 -5.16 -6.11
CA MET A 256 -13.15 -6.47 -6.68
C MET A 256 -11.69 -6.84 -6.45
N TRP A 257 -10.86 -5.87 -6.08
CA TRP A 257 -9.42 -6.02 -5.86
C TRP A 257 -9.08 -6.28 -4.39
N ILE A 258 -10.10 -6.46 -3.54
CA ILE A 258 -9.88 -6.70 -2.12
C ILE A 258 -9.39 -8.12 -1.87
N ASP A 259 -8.31 -8.22 -1.10
CA ASP A 259 -7.86 -9.45 -0.49
C ASP A 259 -8.19 -9.41 1.00
N VAL A 260 -8.56 -10.55 1.58
CA VAL A 260 -8.77 -10.67 3.03
C VAL A 260 -7.64 -11.51 3.60
N MET A 261 -6.82 -10.88 4.43
CA MET A 261 -5.63 -11.46 4.99
C MET A 261 -5.81 -11.73 6.48
N SER A 262 -5.04 -12.67 7.01
CA SER A 262 -4.90 -12.90 8.45
C SER A 262 -3.50 -12.49 8.89
N SER A 263 -3.38 -11.92 10.08
CA SER A 263 -2.05 -11.68 10.68
C SER A 263 -1.28 -12.99 10.81
N SER A 264 0.05 -12.90 10.93
CA SER A 264 0.94 -14.07 11.03
C SER A 264 0.57 -15.05 12.15
N LYS A 265 -0.15 -14.58 13.18
CA LYS A 265 -0.64 -15.38 14.31
C LYS A 265 -2.08 -15.90 14.13
N GLY A 266 -2.77 -15.49 13.07
CA GLY A 266 -4.17 -15.82 12.80
C GLY A 266 -5.16 -15.18 13.79
N GLU A 267 -4.74 -14.16 14.54
CA GLU A 267 -5.54 -13.55 15.61
C GLU A 267 -6.47 -12.44 15.09
N THR A 268 -6.09 -11.84 13.96
CA THR A 268 -6.78 -10.69 13.37
C THR A 268 -6.89 -10.88 11.87
N TYR A 269 -8.01 -10.41 11.33
CA TYR A 269 -8.22 -10.31 9.89
C TYR A 269 -8.22 -8.83 9.48
N TYR A 270 -7.75 -8.56 8.29
CA TYR A 270 -7.71 -7.23 7.71
C TYR A 270 -7.95 -7.30 6.20
N ILE A 271 -8.33 -6.17 5.62
CA ILE A 271 -8.54 -6.04 4.17
C ILE A 271 -7.31 -5.43 3.57
N CYS A 272 -6.92 -5.97 2.43
CA CYS A 272 -5.78 -5.54 1.65
C CYS A 272 -6.18 -5.14 0.26
N GLU A 273 -5.54 -4.08 -0.21
CA GLU A 273 -5.77 -3.62 -1.56
C GLU A 273 -4.48 -3.10 -2.18
N THR A 274 -4.16 -3.62 -3.36
CA THR A 274 -3.06 -3.09 -4.17
C THR A 274 -3.55 -1.92 -5.02
N PHE A 275 -2.77 -0.85 -5.13
CA PHE A 275 -3.08 0.35 -5.89
C PHE A 275 -2.23 0.48 -7.17
N ASP A 276 -1.61 -0.62 -7.59
CA ASP A 276 -0.89 -0.75 -8.86
C ASP A 276 -1.45 -1.87 -9.73
N GLU A 277 -0.89 -2.07 -10.91
CA GLU A 277 -1.40 -2.99 -11.93
C GLU A 277 -1.40 -4.47 -11.50
N ALA A 278 -0.76 -4.85 -10.39
CA ALA A 278 -0.81 -6.22 -9.89
C ALA A 278 -2.21 -6.67 -9.42
N VAL A 279 -3.13 -5.74 -9.12
CA VAL A 279 -4.56 -6.09 -8.90
C VAL A 279 -5.24 -6.72 -10.13
N LEU A 280 -4.61 -6.59 -11.30
CA LEU A 280 -5.11 -7.13 -12.56
C LEU A 280 -4.43 -8.46 -12.92
N LEU A 281 -3.69 -9.06 -12.00
CA LEU A 281 -3.20 -10.42 -12.15
C LEU A 281 -4.40 -11.38 -12.07
N ASN A 282 -4.54 -12.23 -13.08
CA ASN A 282 -5.54 -13.27 -13.05
C ASN A 282 -4.92 -14.54 -12.49
N THR A 283 -5.72 -15.24 -11.71
CA THR A 283 -5.31 -16.52 -11.16
C THR A 283 -5.71 -17.70 -12.03
N VAL A 284 -5.03 -18.81 -11.78
CA VAL A 284 -5.27 -20.11 -12.40
C VAL A 284 -5.81 -21.00 -11.29
N TRP A 285 -7.06 -21.42 -11.42
CA TRP A 285 -7.78 -22.15 -10.35
C TRP A 285 -7.75 -23.67 -10.53
N ASP A 286 -7.65 -24.15 -11.78
CA ASP A 286 -7.70 -25.57 -12.06
C ASP A 286 -6.31 -26.19 -11.95
N ASP A 287 -6.20 -27.29 -11.18
CA ASP A 287 -4.98 -28.08 -11.06
C ASP A 287 -4.46 -28.54 -12.45
N ASP A 288 -5.40 -28.78 -13.37
CA ASP A 288 -5.12 -29.17 -14.76
C ASP A 288 -4.47 -28.03 -15.59
N ASP A 289 -4.68 -26.77 -15.19
CA ASP A 289 -4.13 -25.58 -15.85
C ASP A 289 -2.87 -25.04 -15.15
N SER A 290 -2.30 -25.78 -14.19
CA SER A 290 -1.12 -25.35 -13.42
C SER A 290 0.10 -25.00 -14.29
N ASP A 291 0.17 -25.44 -15.54
CA ASP A 291 1.20 -25.04 -16.51
C ASP A 291 1.05 -23.60 -17.04
N LEU A 292 -0.15 -23.02 -16.91
CA LEU A 292 -0.42 -21.61 -17.22
C LEU A 292 0.20 -20.67 -16.18
N ILE A 293 0.42 -21.12 -14.94
CA ILE A 293 1.12 -20.35 -13.91
C ILE A 293 2.52 -20.04 -14.42
N ASN A 294 2.87 -18.76 -14.43
CA ASN A 294 4.17 -18.30 -14.92
C ASN A 294 4.88 -17.33 -13.99
N ILE A 295 4.23 -16.93 -12.90
CA ILE A 295 4.84 -16.20 -11.80
C ILE A 295 4.42 -16.81 -10.45
N GLU A 296 5.32 -16.78 -9.48
CA GLU A 296 5.04 -17.21 -8.11
C GLU A 296 5.61 -16.21 -7.10
N PRO A 297 4.93 -16.05 -5.94
CA PRO A 297 5.51 -15.33 -4.81
C PRO A 297 6.73 -16.08 -4.28
N GLN A 298 7.79 -15.33 -3.99
CA GLN A 298 8.94 -15.81 -3.25
C GLN A 298 9.07 -14.94 -2.00
N PRO A 299 9.07 -15.53 -0.79
CA PRO A 299 9.23 -14.76 0.42
C PRO A 299 10.61 -14.10 0.40
N MET A 300 10.67 -12.80 0.67
CA MET A 300 11.94 -12.21 1.06
C MET A 300 12.39 -12.84 2.37
N ASN A 301 13.70 -13.13 2.47
CA ASN A 301 14.35 -13.52 3.73
C ASN A 301 14.48 -12.31 4.67
N ILE A 302 13.35 -11.69 4.99
CA ILE A 302 13.25 -10.65 6.01
C ILE A 302 12.87 -11.36 7.29
N SER A 303 13.73 -11.24 8.29
CA SER A 303 13.49 -11.84 9.61
C SER A 303 12.26 -11.17 10.23
N ALA A 304 11.49 -11.91 11.04
CA ALA A 304 10.49 -11.31 11.91
C ALA A 304 11.11 -10.30 12.92
N ASP A 305 12.43 -10.35 13.10
CA ASP A 305 13.20 -9.39 13.91
C ASP A 305 13.62 -8.13 13.11
N ASP A 306 13.33 -8.07 11.80
CA ASP A 306 13.64 -6.90 11.00
C ASP A 306 12.73 -5.73 11.41
N PRO A 307 13.27 -4.55 11.76
CA PRO A 307 12.46 -3.40 12.13
C PRO A 307 11.49 -2.94 11.03
N ASP A 308 11.73 -3.32 9.77
CA ASP A 308 10.87 -3.00 8.63
C ASP A 308 9.78 -4.06 8.39
N TYR A 309 9.74 -5.14 9.19
CA TYR A 309 8.68 -6.15 9.18
C TYR A 309 7.45 -5.63 9.94
N ASP A 310 6.34 -5.45 9.23
CA ASP A 310 5.03 -5.19 9.82
C ASP A 310 4.16 -6.43 9.63
N GLU A 311 3.63 -6.98 10.72
CA GLU A 311 2.80 -8.19 10.71
C GLU A 311 1.42 -7.98 10.06
N ASN A 312 1.06 -6.72 9.77
CA ASN A 312 -0.19 -6.33 9.12
C ASN A 312 0.05 -5.72 7.72
N ASP A 313 1.26 -5.85 7.15
CA ASP A 313 1.50 -5.44 5.76
C ASP A 313 0.81 -6.39 4.78
N CYS A 314 0.17 -5.81 3.77
CA CYS A 314 -0.81 -6.51 2.93
C CYS A 314 -0.26 -7.61 2.05
N TYR A 315 1.01 -7.55 1.71
CA TYR A 315 1.67 -8.58 0.91
C TYR A 315 2.98 -9.00 1.53
N GLY A 316 3.22 -8.62 2.80
CA GLY A 316 4.56 -8.61 3.35
C GLY A 316 5.58 -8.15 2.31
N ASN A 317 6.76 -8.71 2.40
CA ASN A 317 7.83 -8.42 1.46
C ASN A 317 7.79 -9.38 0.25
N ASP A 318 6.63 -9.53 -0.39
CA ASP A 318 6.45 -10.41 -1.54
C ASP A 318 7.11 -9.89 -2.81
N HIS A 319 7.87 -10.79 -3.43
CA HIS A 319 8.47 -10.62 -4.74
C HIS A 319 7.93 -11.69 -5.67
N TYR A 320 7.47 -11.29 -6.85
CA TYR A 320 6.99 -12.24 -7.86
C TYR A 320 8.10 -12.53 -8.86
N PHE A 321 8.43 -13.80 -8.99
CA PHE A 321 9.45 -14.28 -9.92
C PHE A 321 8.84 -15.17 -10.98
N THR A 322 9.37 -15.10 -12.21
CA THR A 322 8.94 -16.01 -13.26
C THR A 322 9.37 -17.45 -12.97
N VAL A 323 8.44 -18.40 -13.07
CA VAL A 323 8.74 -19.84 -12.86
C VAL A 323 9.11 -20.58 -14.14
N ARG A 324 8.87 -19.94 -15.28
CA ARG A 324 9.29 -20.35 -16.62
C ARG A 324 9.58 -19.13 -17.48
N ASP A 325 10.11 -19.35 -18.67
CA ASP A 325 10.21 -18.28 -19.66
C ASP A 325 8.80 -17.79 -20.04
N ILE A 326 8.65 -16.47 -20.20
CA ILE A 326 7.41 -15.80 -20.62
C ILE A 326 7.64 -15.15 -21.97
N GLN A 327 6.76 -15.42 -22.94
CA GLN A 327 6.85 -14.83 -24.27
C GLN A 327 6.28 -13.41 -24.30
N ALA A 328 6.76 -12.60 -25.26
CA ALA A 328 6.14 -11.30 -25.52
C ALA A 328 4.66 -11.49 -25.91
N GLY A 329 3.78 -10.72 -25.28
CA GLY A 329 2.33 -10.80 -25.44
C GLY A 329 1.64 -11.87 -24.59
N GLU A 330 2.38 -12.65 -23.79
CA GLU A 330 1.82 -13.62 -22.86
C GLU A 330 1.35 -12.93 -21.57
N GLN A 331 0.26 -13.43 -20.97
CA GLN A 331 -0.29 -12.89 -19.73
C GLN A 331 0.47 -13.41 -18.51
N PHE A 332 0.72 -12.56 -17.51
CA PHE A 332 1.18 -13.01 -16.21
C PHE A 332 0.04 -13.70 -15.45
N ARG A 333 0.32 -14.88 -14.90
CA ARG A 333 -0.62 -15.75 -14.20
C ARG A 333 -0.01 -16.26 -12.92
N ILE A 334 -0.76 -16.14 -11.84
CA ILE A 334 -0.36 -16.51 -10.48
C ILE A 334 -1.34 -17.52 -9.90
N ASP A 335 -0.87 -18.42 -9.06
CA ASP A 335 -1.73 -19.12 -8.12
C ASP A 335 -1.76 -18.33 -6.82
N TYR A 336 -2.92 -17.77 -6.45
CA TYR A 336 -3.06 -17.06 -5.17
C TYR A 336 -3.02 -18.00 -3.96
N GLY A 337 -2.98 -19.32 -4.17
CA GLY A 337 -2.94 -20.32 -3.11
C GLY A 337 -4.21 -20.32 -2.24
N MET A 338 -5.29 -19.69 -2.71
CA MET A 338 -6.53 -19.51 -1.97
C MET A 338 -7.39 -20.77 -2.08
N GLY A 339 -7.30 -21.62 -1.07
CA GLY A 339 -8.37 -22.58 -0.78
C GLY A 339 -9.61 -21.81 -0.35
N TRP A 340 -10.58 -21.66 -1.26
CA TRP A 340 -11.83 -20.91 -1.07
C TRP A 340 -12.57 -21.23 0.24
N ASP A 341 -12.43 -22.46 0.73
CA ASP A 341 -13.14 -22.91 1.94
C ASP A 341 -12.63 -22.26 3.23
N ASP A 342 -11.34 -21.91 3.31
CA ASP A 342 -10.74 -21.30 4.49
C ASP A 342 -11.00 -19.78 4.56
N ASP A 343 -11.35 -19.16 3.43
CA ASP A 343 -11.55 -17.71 3.37
C ASP A 343 -12.92 -17.28 3.87
N LYS A 344 -13.93 -18.16 3.84
CA LYS A 344 -15.28 -17.80 4.30
C LYS A 344 -15.28 -17.24 5.73
N GLU A 345 -14.56 -17.88 6.65
CA GLU A 345 -14.46 -17.44 8.04
C GLU A 345 -13.84 -16.04 8.14
N ARG A 346 -12.79 -15.77 7.36
CA ARG A 346 -12.08 -14.48 7.37
C ARG A 346 -12.98 -13.34 6.88
N TRP A 347 -13.70 -13.59 5.79
CA TRP A 347 -14.67 -12.63 5.25
C TRP A 347 -15.78 -12.38 6.27
N GLU A 348 -16.41 -13.43 6.81
CA GLU A 348 -17.50 -13.29 7.79
C GLU A 348 -17.04 -12.61 9.08
N ALA A 349 -15.80 -12.81 9.53
CA ALA A 349 -15.23 -12.15 10.70
C ALA A 349 -15.04 -10.64 10.52
N LEU A 350 -14.78 -10.19 9.28
CA LEU A 350 -14.82 -8.77 8.91
C LEU A 350 -16.26 -8.28 8.67
N GLY A 351 -17.25 -9.13 8.82
CA GLY A 351 -18.63 -8.85 8.48
C GLY A 351 -18.86 -8.73 6.98
N LEU A 352 -17.92 -9.19 6.14
CA LEU A 352 -18.00 -9.33 4.69
C LEU A 352 -18.83 -10.58 4.32
N LYS A 353 -19.64 -10.51 3.25
CA LYS A 353 -20.20 -11.74 2.67
C LYS A 353 -19.18 -12.33 1.71
N PHE A 354 -18.80 -13.57 1.98
CA PHE A 354 -17.99 -14.35 1.07
C PHE A 354 -18.63 -14.41 -0.33
N PRO A 355 -17.91 -14.01 -1.40
CA PRO A 355 -18.41 -14.16 -2.75
C PRO A 355 -18.68 -15.65 -2.97
N ARG A 356 -19.94 -16.04 -3.19
CA ARG A 356 -20.22 -17.43 -3.54
C ARG A 356 -19.50 -17.69 -4.85
N GLY A 357 -18.68 -18.74 -4.88
CA GLY A 357 -17.90 -19.15 -6.04
C GLY A 357 -18.74 -19.06 -7.30
N ARG A 358 -18.08 -18.67 -8.40
CA ARG A 358 -18.67 -18.59 -9.74
C ARG A 358 -19.57 -19.81 -9.89
N VAL A 359 -20.87 -19.61 -10.09
CA VAL A 359 -21.74 -20.72 -10.51
C VAL A 359 -21.11 -21.12 -11.84
N VAL A 360 -20.33 -22.21 -11.82
CA VAL A 360 -19.83 -22.81 -13.04
C VAL A 360 -21.11 -23.25 -13.72
N VAL A 361 -21.54 -22.44 -14.69
CA VAL A 361 -22.57 -22.87 -15.64
C VAL A 361 -21.86 -23.94 -16.44
N THR A 362 -21.86 -25.15 -15.92
CA THR A 362 -21.45 -26.31 -16.69
C THR A 362 -22.45 -26.39 -17.83
N ASP A 363 -21.95 -26.47 -19.08
CA ASP A 363 -22.78 -26.66 -20.27
C ASP A 363 -23.68 -27.92 -20.18
N ASP A 364 -23.51 -28.76 -19.15
CA ASP A 364 -24.35 -29.90 -18.81
C ASP A 364 -25.75 -29.51 -18.27
N ASP A 365 -25.99 -28.24 -17.92
CA ASP A 365 -27.35 -27.69 -17.73
C ASP A 365 -27.98 -27.26 -19.06
N ALA A 366 -27.42 -27.66 -20.20
CA ALA A 366 -28.14 -27.67 -21.47
C ALA A 366 -29.44 -28.43 -21.26
N VAL A 367 -30.51 -27.64 -21.13
CA VAL A 367 -31.89 -28.07 -21.08
C VAL A 367 -32.07 -29.18 -22.10
N ASP A 368 -32.42 -30.36 -21.60
CA ASP A 368 -32.81 -31.51 -22.39
C ASP A 368 -34.09 -31.10 -23.17
N ASP A 369 -33.89 -30.44 -24.31
CA ASP A 369 -34.95 -29.94 -25.21
C ASP A 369 -35.73 -31.10 -25.88
N ASP A 370 -35.40 -32.36 -25.55
CA ASP A 370 -36.04 -33.57 -26.06
C ASP A 370 -37.36 -33.93 -25.35
N ALA A 371 -37.85 -33.12 -24.41
CA ALA A 371 -39.18 -33.28 -23.82
C ALA A 371 -40.30 -32.59 -24.62
N VAL A 372 -40.34 -32.80 -25.94
CA VAL A 372 -41.50 -32.47 -26.79
C VAL A 372 -41.79 -33.65 -27.71
N ASP A 373 -42.35 -34.73 -27.16
CA ASP A 373 -43.27 -35.59 -27.88
C ASP A 373 -44.09 -36.42 -26.87
N ASP A 374 -45.33 -36.73 -27.25
CA ASP A 374 -46.35 -37.51 -26.54
C ASP A 374 -47.33 -36.75 -25.64
N VAL A 375 -48.15 -35.91 -26.29
CA VAL A 375 -49.58 -35.80 -25.95
C VAL A 375 -50.40 -36.20 -27.19
N GLU A 376 -50.81 -37.47 -27.24
CA GLU A 376 -51.99 -37.93 -28.02
C GLU A 376 -53.25 -37.92 -27.17
#